data_AF-A0A7S2QKG8-F1
#
_entry.id   AF-A0A7S2QKG8-F1
#
_cell.length_a   1.000
_cell.length_b   1.000
_cell.length_c   1.000
_cell.angle_alpha   90.00
_cell.angle_beta   90.00
_cell.angle_gamma   90.00
#
_symmetry.space_group_name_H-M   'P 1'
#
loop_
_entity.id
_entity.type
_entity.pdbx_description
1 polymer ?
#
loop_
_entity_poly.entity_id
_entity_poly.type
_entity_poly.pdbx_seq_one_letter_code
_entity_poly.pdbx_strand_id
1 'polypeptide(L)'
;GLKVNMMAELPSNVFLAEEFLEYFDGFSIGSNDLTQLTLGLDRDSGLVAQYFDERNPAVMKGLETLIKAAKAKGKYVGICGQGPSDHPDLAKWLMEQGI
;
A
#
# COMPACT_ATOMS: atom_id res chain seq x y z
N GLY A 1 1.09 -13.83 21.71
CA GLY A 1 0.36 -12.66 22.22
C GLY A 1 -0.45 -12.04 21.10
N LEU A 2 -1.19 -10.97 21.38
CA LEU A 2 -1.90 -10.19 20.37
C LEU A 2 -0.91 -9.62 19.35
N LYS A 3 -1.31 -9.58 18.07
CA LYS A 3 -0.55 -8.95 16.99
C LYS A 3 -1.16 -7.59 16.65
N VAL A 4 -0.34 -6.57 16.50
CA VAL A 4 -0.77 -5.20 16.19
C VAL A 4 -0.11 -4.77 14.88
N ASN A 5 -0.90 -4.70 13.82
CA ASN A 5 -0.45 -4.25 12.50
C ASN A 5 -0.91 -2.82 12.25
N MET A 6 -0.15 -2.06 11.46
CA MET A 6 -0.51 -0.71 11.05
C MET A 6 -1.18 -0.73 9.68
N MET A 7 -2.22 0.08 9.49
CA MET A 7 -2.70 0.39 8.16
C MET A 7 -1.72 1.35 7.49
N ALA A 8 -1.04 0.91 6.44
CA ALA A 8 -0.05 1.70 5.72
C ALA A 8 -0.72 2.33 4.49
N GLU A 9 -1.19 3.57 4.65
CA GLU A 9 -2.05 4.24 3.67
C GLU A 9 -1.69 5.71 3.45
N LEU A 10 -0.78 6.25 4.25
CA LEU A 10 -0.26 7.60 4.10
C LEU A 10 1.10 7.56 3.37
N PRO A 11 1.43 8.56 2.54
CA PRO A 11 2.77 8.68 1.96
C PRO A 11 3.89 8.74 3.02
N SER A 12 3.60 9.27 4.21
CA SER A 12 4.55 9.23 5.34
C SER A 12 4.87 7.81 5.81
N ASN A 13 3.93 6.86 5.71
CA ASN A 13 4.19 5.45 6.03
C ASN A 13 5.17 4.83 5.03
N VAL A 14 5.13 5.27 3.77
CA VAL A 14 6.09 4.83 2.73
C VAL A 14 7.48 5.39 3.02
N PHE A 15 7.58 6.69 3.30
CA PHE A 15 8.87 7.35 3.52
C PHE A 15 9.58 6.88 4.79
N LEU A 16 8.81 6.50 5.82
CA LEU A 16 9.32 6.09 7.13
C LEU A 16 8.93 4.64 7.45
N ALA A 17 8.87 3.79 6.43
CA ALA A 17 8.37 2.42 6.56
C ALA A 17 9.14 1.62 7.61
N GLU A 18 10.46 1.79 7.67
CA GLU A 18 11.29 1.04 8.60
C GLU A 18 11.10 1.50 10.05
N GLU A 19 10.93 2.80 10.27
CA GLU A 19 10.72 3.43 11.56
C GLU A 19 9.34 3.05 12.12
N PHE A 20 8.30 3.07 11.29
CA PHE A 20 6.98 2.60 11.71
C PHE A 20 7.00 1.11 12.10
N LEU A 21 7.76 0.30 11.38
CA LEU A 21 7.94 -1.12 11.73
C LEU A 21 8.68 -1.32 13.05
N GLU A 22 9.21 -0.31 13.74
CA GLU A 22 9.71 -0.49 15.11
C GLU A 22 8.55 -0.72 16.11
N TYR A 23 7.35 -0.20 15.79
CA TYR A 23 6.20 -0.19 16.69
C TYR A 23 5.16 -1.28 16.39
N PHE A 24 5.12 -1.79 15.16
CA PHE A 24 4.07 -2.70 14.69
C PHE A 24 4.61 -4.06 14.27
N ASP A 25 3.78 -5.09 14.33
CA ASP A 25 4.08 -6.45 13.88
C ASP A 25 4.07 -6.60 12.34
N GLY A 26 3.62 -5.57 11.62
CA GLY A 26 3.54 -5.56 10.17
C GLY A 26 2.60 -4.49 9.62
N PHE A 27 2.33 -4.58 8.32
CA PHE A 27 1.49 -3.66 7.58
C PHE A 27 0.28 -4.34 6.96
N SER A 28 -0.84 -3.62 6.94
CA SER A 28 -1.95 -3.82 6.01
C SER A 28 -2.01 -2.60 5.12
N ILE A 29 -1.61 -2.72 3.86
CA ILE A 29 -1.53 -1.58 2.94
C ILE A 29 -2.94 -1.18 2.51
N GLY A 30 -3.36 0.04 2.81
CA GLY A 30 -4.63 0.61 2.34
C GLY A 30 -4.43 1.25 0.98
N SER A 31 -4.60 0.49 -0.10
CA SER A 31 -4.23 0.93 -1.45
C SER A 31 -5.09 2.08 -1.98
N ASN A 32 -6.32 2.17 -1.50
CA ASN A 32 -7.26 3.26 -1.79
C ASN A 32 -6.70 4.63 -1.36
N ASP A 33 -6.52 4.82 -0.05
CA ASP A 33 -6.03 6.08 0.52
C ASP A 33 -4.58 6.34 0.15
N LEU A 34 -3.76 5.30 0.02
CA LEU A 34 -2.40 5.43 -0.48
C LEU A 34 -2.39 6.05 -1.88
N THR A 35 -3.29 5.62 -2.77
CA THR A 35 -3.42 6.18 -4.12
C THR A 35 -3.92 7.61 -4.09
N GLN A 36 -4.97 7.89 -3.32
CA GLN A 36 -5.53 9.24 -3.18
C GLN A 36 -4.49 10.26 -2.71
N LEU A 37 -3.76 9.92 -1.64
CA LEU A 37 -2.81 10.84 -1.03
C LEU A 37 -1.49 10.92 -1.80
N THR A 38 -1.07 9.85 -2.46
CA THR A 38 0.13 9.87 -3.32
C THR A 38 -0.11 10.71 -4.58
N LEU A 39 -1.29 10.61 -5.18
CA LEU A 39 -1.61 11.30 -6.43
C LEU A 39 -2.32 12.66 -6.22
N GLY A 40 -2.68 12.99 -4.97
CA GLY A 40 -3.32 14.26 -4.62
C GLY A 40 -4.74 14.40 -5.14
N LEU A 41 -5.54 13.33 -5.03
CA LEU A 41 -6.87 13.24 -5.63
C LEU A 41 -7.90 12.58 -4.72
N ASP A 42 -9.16 12.97 -4.95
CA ASP A 42 -10.34 12.39 -4.32
C ASP A 42 -11.03 11.49 -5.36
N ARG A 43 -11.11 10.18 -5.07
CA ARG A 43 -11.68 9.20 -6.02
C ARG A 43 -13.19 9.31 -6.17
N ASP A 44 -13.87 9.96 -5.23
CA ASP A 44 -15.32 10.17 -5.29
C ASP A 44 -15.65 11.47 -6.04
N SER A 45 -14.65 12.32 -6.31
CA SER A 45 -14.80 13.53 -7.08
C SER A 45 -14.83 13.23 -8.59
N GLY A 46 -16.00 13.35 -9.21
CA GLY A 46 -16.17 13.18 -10.65
C GLY A 46 -15.37 14.13 -11.54
N LEU A 47 -14.66 15.11 -10.96
CA LEU A 47 -13.74 15.99 -11.69
C LEU A 47 -12.35 15.37 -11.90
N VAL A 48 -11.91 14.50 -10.98
CA VAL A 48 -10.53 13.96 -10.95
C VAL A 48 -10.45 12.45 -10.79
N ALA A 49 -11.56 11.76 -10.51
CA ALA A 49 -11.62 10.31 -10.29
C ALA A 49 -11.02 9.48 -11.44
N GLN A 50 -11.10 9.97 -12.69
CA GLN A 50 -10.50 9.30 -13.86
C GLN A 50 -8.96 9.16 -13.79
N TYR A 51 -8.30 9.90 -12.89
CA TYR A 51 -6.86 9.83 -12.67
C TYR A 51 -6.47 8.88 -11.52
N PHE A 52 -7.45 8.29 -10.82
CA PHE A 52 -7.20 7.28 -9.81
C PHE A 52 -6.77 5.97 -10.48
N ASP A 53 -5.53 5.54 -10.23
CA ASP A 53 -5.02 4.23 -10.65
C ASP A 53 -4.01 3.72 -9.61
N GLU A 54 -4.33 2.61 -8.95
CA GLU A 54 -3.45 1.95 -7.98
C GLU A 54 -2.17 1.39 -8.64
N ARG A 55 -2.17 1.23 -9.97
CA ARG A 55 -1.00 0.81 -10.76
C ARG A 55 -0.14 1.98 -11.21
N ASN A 56 -0.49 3.21 -10.82
CA ASN A 56 0.33 4.38 -11.12
C ASN A 56 1.77 4.14 -10.61
N PRO A 57 2.83 4.48 -11.38
CA PRO A 57 4.21 4.23 -10.98
C PRO A 57 4.59 4.77 -9.59
N ALA A 58 4.03 5.92 -9.18
CA ALA A 58 4.25 6.48 -7.85
C ALA A 58 3.65 5.60 -6.74
N VAL A 59 2.44 5.09 -6.95
CA VAL A 59 1.76 4.18 -6.01
C VAL A 59 2.46 2.83 -5.96
N MET A 60 2.78 2.25 -7.12
CA MET A 60 3.53 1.00 -7.23
C MET A 60 4.87 1.08 -6.50
N LYS A 61 5.56 2.23 -6.56
CA LYS A 61 6.78 2.45 -5.79
C LYS A 61 6.54 2.48 -4.28
N GLY A 62 5.43 3.06 -3.85
CA GLY A 62 4.99 3.02 -2.45
C GLY A 62 4.71 1.61 -1.97
N LEU A 63 3.94 0.83 -2.73
CA LEU A 63 3.65 -0.58 -2.46
C LEU A 63 4.95 -1.39 -2.33
N GLU A 64 5.83 -1.28 -3.33
CA GLU A 64 7.13 -1.98 -3.33
C GLU A 64 7.97 -1.64 -2.10
N THR A 65 8.00 -0.37 -1.69
CA THR A 65 8.79 0.10 -0.54
C THR A 65 8.24 -0.48 0.77
N LEU A 66 6.92 -0.43 0.99
CA LEU A 66 6.28 -1.00 2.18
C LEU A 66 6.49 -2.52 2.26
N ILE A 67 6.33 -3.23 1.14
CA ILE A 67 6.54 -4.68 1.05
C ILE A 67 7.98 -5.04 1.38
N LYS A 68 8.95 -4.36 0.76
CA LYS A 68 10.38 -4.62 1.01
C LYS A 68 10.75 -4.36 2.46
N ALA A 69 10.30 -3.26 3.05
CA ALA A 69 10.59 -2.93 4.45
C ALA A 69 10.05 -4.01 5.40
N ALA A 70 8.79 -4.43 5.23
CA ALA A 70 8.19 -5.47 6.06
C ALA A 70 8.93 -6.81 5.90
N LYS A 71 9.21 -7.23 4.66
CA LYS A 71 9.93 -8.49 4.39
C LYS A 71 11.36 -8.47 4.92
N ALA A 72 12.08 -7.35 4.78
CA ALA A 72 13.44 -7.21 5.29
C ALA A 72 13.50 -7.35 6.82
N LYS A 73 12.44 -6.92 7.52
CA LYS A 73 12.30 -7.08 8.98
C LYS A 73 11.60 -8.38 9.41
N GLY A 74 11.25 -9.26 8.47
CA GLY A 74 10.51 -10.51 8.75
C GLY A 74 9.12 -10.27 9.34
N LYS A 75 8.50 -9.13 9.03
CA LYS A 75 7.20 -8.69 9.54
C LYS A 75 6.08 -8.95 8.54
N TYR A 76 4.85 -9.01 9.06
CA TYR A 76 3.67 -9.22 8.22
C TYR A 76 3.50 -8.09 7.20
N VAL A 77 3.07 -8.43 5.99
CA VAL A 77 2.57 -7.47 5.03
C VAL A 77 1.39 -8.08 4.28
N GLY A 78 0.30 -7.32 4.21
CA GLY A 78 -0.85 -7.62 3.36
C GLY A 78 -1.37 -6.35 2.72
N ILE A 79 -2.42 -6.48 1.92
CA ILE A 79 -3.08 -5.36 1.22
C ILE A 79 -4.59 -5.44 1.40
N CYS A 80 -5.23 -4.29 1.56
CA CYS A 80 -6.65 -4.07 1.60
C CYS A 80 -7.02 -3.03 0.55
N GLY A 81 -8.07 -3.31 -0.22
CA GLY A 81 -8.52 -2.45 -1.31
C GLY A 81 -9.12 -3.29 -2.43
N GLN A 82 -9.78 -2.63 -3.38
CA GLN A 82 -10.37 -3.31 -4.53
C GLN A 82 -9.34 -3.56 -5.65
N GLY A 83 -8.21 -2.86 -5.66
CA GLY A 83 -7.18 -2.99 -6.69
C GLY A 83 -6.85 -4.41 -7.12
N PRO A 84 -6.54 -5.35 -6.21
CA PRO A 84 -6.27 -6.74 -6.61
C PRO A 84 -7.47 -7.46 -7.25
N SER A 85 -8.70 -7.09 -6.89
CA SER A 85 -9.92 -7.65 -7.49
C SER A 85 -10.22 -7.03 -8.84
N ASP A 86 -10.06 -5.70 -8.96
CA ASP A 86 -10.37 -4.93 -10.18
C ASP A 86 -9.28 -5.05 -11.25
N HIS A 87 -8.05 -5.36 -10.83
CA HIS A 87 -6.85 -5.40 -11.67
C HIS A 87 -6.09 -6.73 -11.46
N PRO A 88 -6.40 -7.78 -12.25
CA PRO A 88 -5.72 -9.08 -12.14
C PRO A 88 -4.20 -9.02 -12.35
N ASP A 89 -3.71 -8.06 -13.13
CA ASP A 89 -2.29 -7.77 -13.32
C ASP A 89 -1.64 -7.22 -12.04
N LEU A 90 -2.33 -6.36 -11.31
CA LEU A 90 -1.87 -5.89 -9.99
C LEU A 90 -1.85 -7.04 -8.98
N ALA A 91 -2.89 -7.88 -8.94
CA ALA A 91 -2.90 -9.07 -8.08
C ALA A 91 -1.74 -10.01 -8.38
N LYS A 92 -1.46 -10.26 -9.67
CA LYS A 92 -0.31 -11.07 -10.08
C LYS A 92 1.00 -10.44 -9.62
N TRP A 93 1.18 -9.14 -9.81
CA TRP A 93 2.38 -8.44 -9.36
C TRP A 93 2.55 -8.52 -7.83
N LEU A 94 1.48 -8.37 -7.05
CA LEU A 94 1.51 -8.49 -5.59
C LEU A 94 1.95 -9.90 -5.14
N MET A 95 1.43 -10.94 -5.78
CA MET A 95 1.87 -12.32 -5.56
C MET A 95 3.37 -12.51 -5.88
N GLU A 96 3.87 -11.90 -6.96
CA GLU A 96 5.30 -11.91 -7.31
C GLU A 96 6.16 -11.15 -6.28
N GLN A 97 5.62 -10.10 -5.64
CA GLN A 97 6.27 -9.42 -4.52
C GLN A 97 6.20 -10.23 -3.20
N GLY A 98 5.42 -11.30 -3.15
CA GLY A 98 5.24 -12.17 -1.98
C GLY A 98 4.27 -11.61 -0.93
N ILE A 99 3.22 -10.91 -1.39
CA ILE A 99 1.96 -10.70 -0.67
C ILE A 99 1.00 -11.85 -1.00
#